data_AF-A0A9N9PK72-F1
#
_entry.id   AF-A0A9N9PK72-F1
#
_cell.length_a   1.000
_cell.length_b   1.000
_cell.length_c   1.000
_cell.angle_alpha   90.00
_cell.angle_beta   90.00
_cell.angle_gamma   90.00
#
_symmetry.space_group_name_H-M   'P 1'
#
loop_
_entity.id
_entity.type
_entity.pdbx_description
1 polymer ?
#
loop_
_entity_poly.entity_id
_entity_poly.type
_entity_poly.pdbx_seq_one_letter_code
_entity_poly.pdbx_strand_id
1 'polypeptide(L)'
;DWVPQLQAHIPVASFGKVHYNTDWDIFPECGALERNTVQHYEDFIAKNCIIEKYPFYLSIENSQDQDYSTEKLWDAFKLGVVPIIWVHLILAPIFIEDFPNVEDLANHLKYLVENKTAYLEYHQWRTMTKWSEGFERK
;
A
#
# COMPACT_ATOMS: atom_id res chain seq x y z
N ASP A 1 13.05 -9.36 3.86
CA ASP A 1 11.58 -9.39 3.91
C ASP A 1 11.06 -8.22 4.74
N TRP A 2 10.10 -7.45 4.24
CA TRP A 2 9.65 -6.19 4.84
C TRP A 2 8.59 -6.37 5.92
N VAL A 3 7.70 -7.36 5.79
CA VAL A 3 6.59 -7.55 6.74
C VAL A 3 7.11 -7.79 8.17
N PRO A 4 8.03 -8.75 8.43
CA PRO A 4 8.52 -8.98 9.78
C PRO A 4 9.32 -7.80 10.36
N GLN A 5 10.07 -7.09 9.52
CA GLN A 5 10.86 -5.93 9.97
C GLN A 5 9.94 -4.79 10.40
N LEU A 6 8.93 -4.46 9.60
CA LEU A 6 8.01 -3.38 9.91
C LEU A 6 7.09 -3.74 11.10
N GLN A 7 6.65 -5.00 11.18
CA GLN A 7 5.82 -5.52 12.26
C GLN A 7 6.48 -5.39 13.65
N ALA A 8 7.82 -5.31 13.73
CA ALA A 8 8.52 -5.08 14.99
C ALA A 8 8.27 -3.67 15.58
N HIS A 9 7.82 -2.72 14.76
CA HIS A 9 7.70 -1.30 15.14
C HIS A 9 6.27 -0.74 15.02
N ILE A 10 5.40 -1.33 14.20
CA ILE A 10 4.01 -0.93 13.98
C ILE A 10 3.14 -2.17 13.68
N PRO A 11 1.85 -2.21 14.05
CA PRO A 11 0.97 -3.30 13.63
C PRO A 11 0.92 -3.41 12.10
N VAL A 12 1.19 -4.60 11.57
CA VAL A 12 1.13 -4.91 10.14
C VAL A 12 0.23 -6.12 9.97
N ALA A 13 -0.81 -5.99 9.14
CA ALA A 13 -1.66 -7.10 8.77
C ALA A 13 -1.22 -7.69 7.42
N SER A 14 -1.16 -9.02 7.36
CA SER A 14 -0.82 -9.79 6.17
C SER A 14 -1.77 -10.97 6.04
N PHE A 15 -2.50 -10.99 4.94
CA PHE A 15 -3.56 -11.94 4.62
C PHE A 15 -3.15 -12.94 3.53
N GLY A 16 -2.06 -12.65 2.82
CA GLY A 16 -1.50 -13.51 1.78
C GLY A 16 -0.74 -14.70 2.38
N LYS A 17 -0.40 -15.68 1.54
CA LYS A 17 0.32 -16.89 1.96
C LYS A 17 1.71 -16.62 2.55
N VAL A 18 2.37 -15.57 2.08
CA VAL A 18 3.71 -15.17 2.54
C VAL A 18 3.57 -14.25 3.75
N HIS A 19 4.24 -14.60 4.86
CA HIS A 19 4.15 -13.88 6.13
C HIS A 19 2.72 -13.66 6.62
N TYR A 20 1.81 -14.62 6.37
CA TYR A 20 0.46 -14.62 6.91
C TYR A 20 0.48 -14.41 8.43
N ASN A 21 -0.26 -13.43 8.92
CA ASN A 21 -0.33 -13.11 10.34
C ASN A 21 -1.71 -12.65 10.83
N THR A 22 -2.68 -12.49 9.92
CA THR A 22 -3.99 -11.92 10.22
C THR A 22 -5.09 -12.74 9.57
N ASP A 23 -6.11 -13.09 10.34
CA ASP A 23 -7.29 -13.81 9.85
C ASP A 23 -8.23 -12.89 9.08
N TRP A 24 -8.78 -13.39 7.96
CA TRP A 24 -9.79 -12.70 7.17
C TRP A 24 -11.08 -12.45 7.96
N ASP A 25 -11.35 -13.22 9.02
CA ASP A 25 -12.54 -13.08 9.86
C ASP A 25 -12.59 -11.77 10.66
N ILE A 26 -11.50 -11.01 10.73
CA ILE A 26 -11.56 -9.65 11.31
C ILE A 26 -12.34 -8.67 10.43
N PHE A 27 -12.47 -8.97 9.13
CA PHE A 27 -13.33 -8.28 8.16
C PHE A 27 -14.23 -9.31 7.46
N PRO A 28 -15.32 -9.75 8.10
CA PRO A 28 -16.16 -10.84 7.60
C PRO A 28 -16.68 -10.62 6.18
N GLU A 29 -16.93 -9.37 5.78
CA GLU A 29 -17.34 -9.01 4.43
C GLU A 29 -16.25 -9.30 3.38
N CYS A 30 -14.98 -9.08 3.72
CA CYS A 30 -13.85 -9.39 2.85
C CYS A 30 -13.51 -10.88 2.90
N GLY A 31 -13.58 -11.51 4.08
CA GLY A 31 -13.38 -12.96 4.22
C GLY A 31 -14.44 -13.80 3.52
N ALA A 32 -15.68 -13.32 3.43
CA ALA A 32 -16.72 -13.96 2.62
C ALA A 32 -16.38 -13.92 1.12
N LEU A 33 -15.74 -12.85 0.65
CA LEU A 33 -15.29 -12.75 -0.75
C LEU A 33 -14.11 -13.69 -1.00
N GLU A 34 -13.17 -13.79 -0.06
CA GLU A 34 -12.02 -14.69 -0.18
C GLU A 34 -12.44 -16.16 -0.20
N ARG A 35 -13.35 -16.59 0.68
CA ARG A 35 -13.82 -17.98 0.72
C ARG A 35 -14.61 -18.41 -0.52
N ASN A 36 -15.18 -17.45 -1.23
CA ASN A 36 -15.92 -17.69 -2.46
C ASN A 36 -15.04 -17.62 -3.70
N THR A 37 -13.71 -17.58 -3.58
CA THR A 37 -12.77 -17.54 -4.71
C THR A 37 -12.78 -18.85 -5.50
N VAL A 38 -13.73 -18.97 -6.43
CA VAL A 38 -13.75 -20.06 -7.42
C VAL A 38 -13.13 -19.59 -8.74
N GLN A 39 -12.99 -18.27 -8.91
CA GLN A 39 -12.38 -17.63 -10.07
C GLN A 39 -11.36 -16.56 -9.66
N HIS A 40 -10.31 -16.42 -10.46
CA HIS A 40 -9.23 -15.45 -10.22
C HIS A 40 -9.70 -13.98 -10.10
N TYR A 41 -10.86 -13.64 -10.70
CA TYR A 41 -11.45 -12.31 -10.57
C TYR A 41 -11.96 -12.02 -9.14
N GLU A 42 -12.46 -13.03 -8.43
CA GLU A 42 -12.95 -12.88 -7.06
C GLU A 42 -11.79 -12.66 -6.08
N ASP A 43 -10.60 -13.22 -6.36
CA ASP A 43 -9.36 -12.95 -5.61
C ASP A 43 -9.07 -11.45 -5.56
N PHE A 44 -9.25 -10.77 -6.70
CA PHE A 44 -9.02 -9.33 -6.83
C PHE A 44 -10.04 -8.51 -6.03
N ILE A 45 -11.31 -8.95 -5.97
CA ILE A 45 -12.35 -8.28 -5.18
C ILE A 45 -12.03 -8.42 -3.69
N ALA A 46 -11.70 -9.62 -3.22
CA ALA A 46 -11.33 -9.85 -1.83
C ALA A 46 -10.06 -9.05 -1.44
N LYS A 47 -9.05 -9.06 -2.31
CA LYS A 47 -7.82 -8.27 -2.13
C LYS A 47 -8.13 -6.77 -2.03
N ASN A 48 -8.95 -6.23 -2.91
CA ASN A 48 -9.26 -4.81 -2.87
C ASN A 48 -10.09 -4.43 -1.65
N CYS A 49 -11.06 -5.29 -1.29
CA CYS A 49 -11.85 -5.13 -0.07
C CYS A 49 -10.96 -5.05 1.17
N ILE A 50 -9.90 -5.86 1.26
CA ILE A 50 -9.02 -5.83 2.42
C ILE A 50 -8.09 -4.61 2.40
N ILE A 51 -7.53 -4.25 1.24
CA ILE A 51 -6.62 -3.11 1.11
C ILE A 51 -7.30 -1.80 1.54
N GLU A 52 -8.55 -1.56 1.14
CA GLU A 52 -9.28 -0.33 1.49
C GLU A 52 -9.56 -0.15 3.00
N LYS A 53 -9.35 -1.20 3.82
CA LYS A 53 -9.50 -1.11 5.28
C LYS A 53 -8.29 -0.50 5.98
N TYR A 54 -7.18 -0.31 5.27
CA TYR A 54 -5.92 0.17 5.82
C TYR A 54 -5.49 1.51 5.20
N PRO A 55 -4.83 2.40 5.97
CA PRO A 55 -4.33 3.68 5.46
C PRO A 55 -3.13 3.51 4.51
N PHE A 56 -2.40 2.40 4.63
CA PHE A 56 -1.22 2.11 3.84
C PHE A 56 -1.27 0.71 3.26
N TYR A 57 -0.65 0.52 2.09
CA TYR A 57 -0.43 -0.78 1.47
C TYR A 57 1.04 -0.94 1.09
N LEU A 58 1.65 -2.06 1.48
CA LEU A 58 3.01 -2.42 1.06
C LEU A 58 2.99 -2.87 -0.40
N SER A 59 3.07 -1.91 -1.32
CA SER A 59 3.08 -2.11 -2.77
C SER A 59 4.49 -2.43 -3.29
N ILE A 60 5.19 -3.36 -2.63
CA ILE A 60 6.58 -3.71 -2.94
C ILE A 60 6.61 -4.75 -4.06
N GLU A 61 7.47 -4.54 -5.05
CA GLU A 61 7.64 -5.46 -6.16
C GLU A 61 8.60 -6.62 -5.85
N ASN A 62 8.50 -7.69 -6.64
CA ASN A 62 9.31 -8.89 -6.47
C ASN A 62 10.79 -8.68 -6.87
N SER A 63 11.11 -7.59 -7.57
CA SER A 63 12.46 -7.17 -7.95
C SER A 63 12.61 -5.66 -7.83
N GLN A 64 13.85 -5.20 -7.64
CA GLN A 64 14.20 -3.79 -7.54
C GLN A 64 14.67 -3.27 -8.91
N ASP A 65 13.76 -3.26 -9.88
CA ASP A 65 14.04 -2.76 -11.23
C ASP A 65 13.52 -1.32 -11.38
N GLN A 66 14.33 -0.43 -11.96
CA GLN A 66 13.92 0.94 -12.21
C GLN A 66 12.67 0.97 -13.11
N ASP A 67 11.71 1.84 -12.78
CA ASP A 67 10.41 1.98 -13.47
C ASP A 67 9.51 0.74 -13.44
N TYR A 68 9.87 -0.31 -12.69
CA TYR A 68 9.04 -1.50 -12.55
C TYR A 68 7.92 -1.25 -11.55
N SER A 69 6.70 -1.17 -12.07
CA SER A 69 5.48 -1.05 -11.27
C SER A 69 4.38 -1.92 -11.87
N THR A 70 3.66 -2.63 -11.00
CA THR A 70 2.58 -3.54 -11.38
C THR A 70 1.24 -3.10 -10.77
N GLU A 71 0.23 -3.95 -10.81
CA GLU A 71 -1.08 -3.72 -10.21
C GLU A 71 -1.01 -3.32 -8.73
N LYS A 72 0.02 -3.74 -7.98
CA LYS A 72 0.16 -3.44 -6.54
C LYS A 72 0.16 -1.94 -6.24
N LEU A 73 0.81 -1.14 -7.08
CA LEU A 73 0.84 0.31 -6.92
C LEU A 73 -0.50 0.93 -7.33
N TRP A 74 -1.01 0.53 -8.49
CA TRP A 74 -2.22 1.10 -9.08
C TRP A 74 -3.47 0.77 -8.27
N ASP A 75 -3.52 -0.39 -7.62
CA ASP A 75 -4.61 -0.79 -6.73
C ASP A 75 -4.68 0.14 -5.51
N ALA A 76 -3.55 0.46 -4.87
CA ALA A 76 -3.54 1.42 -3.76
C ALA A 76 -4.09 2.78 -4.20
N PHE A 77 -3.61 3.31 -5.33
CA PHE A 77 -4.10 4.58 -5.84
C PHE A 77 -5.58 4.53 -6.21
N LYS A 78 -6.08 3.44 -6.79
CA LYS A 78 -7.50 3.30 -7.10
C LYS A 78 -8.37 3.27 -5.83
N LEU A 79 -7.87 2.63 -4.77
CA LEU A 79 -8.60 2.42 -3.51
C LEU A 79 -8.49 3.59 -2.52
N GLY A 80 -7.73 4.64 -2.85
CA GLY A 80 -7.56 5.78 -1.94
C GLY A 80 -6.57 5.52 -0.80
N VAL A 81 -5.75 4.47 -0.92
CA VAL A 81 -4.73 4.07 0.05
C VAL A 81 -3.38 4.64 -0.36
N VAL A 82 -2.52 4.98 0.60
CA VAL A 82 -1.16 5.47 0.31
C VAL A 82 -0.22 4.26 0.14
N PRO A 83 0.38 4.06 -1.06
CA PRO A 83 1.30 2.96 -1.28
C PRO A 83 2.66 3.25 -0.63
N ILE A 84 3.24 2.22 -0.02
CA ILE A 84 4.63 2.17 0.43
C ILE A 84 5.40 1.33 -0.59
N ILE A 85 6.41 1.91 -1.23
CA ILE A 85 7.15 1.27 -2.32
C ILE A 85 8.65 1.30 -2.12
N TRP A 86 9.33 0.39 -2.79
CA TRP A 86 10.78 0.26 -2.71
C TRP A 86 11.52 1.03 -3.83
N VAL A 87 10.95 1.14 -5.03
CA VAL A 87 11.58 1.84 -6.16
C VAL A 87 10.93 3.21 -6.40
N HIS A 88 11.74 4.23 -6.68
CA HIS A 88 11.25 5.58 -6.93
C HIS A 88 10.36 5.68 -8.18
N LEU A 89 9.20 6.36 -8.06
CA LEU A 89 8.19 6.59 -9.09
C LEU A 89 7.58 7.98 -8.90
N ILE A 90 6.95 8.53 -9.94
CA ILE A 90 6.60 9.96 -9.99
C ILE A 90 5.35 10.31 -9.15
N LEU A 91 4.54 9.32 -8.75
CA LEU A 91 3.25 9.54 -8.07
C LEU A 91 3.35 9.39 -6.56
N ALA A 92 3.52 10.50 -5.84
CA ALA A 92 3.55 10.67 -4.37
C ALA A 92 3.32 9.41 -3.49
N PRO A 93 4.25 8.45 -3.48
CA PRO A 93 4.18 7.29 -2.60
C PRO A 93 5.06 7.55 -1.37
N ILE A 94 5.05 6.63 -0.42
CA ILE A 94 6.07 6.60 0.63
C ILE A 94 7.20 5.70 0.12
N PHE A 95 8.38 6.28 -0.11
CA PHE A 95 9.56 5.51 -0.53
C PHE A 95 10.27 4.98 0.69
N ILE A 96 10.50 3.67 0.72
CA ILE A 96 11.19 3.05 1.86
C ILE A 96 12.64 3.54 1.96
N GLU A 97 13.29 3.83 0.83
CA GLU A 97 14.68 4.30 0.78
C GLU A 97 14.87 5.75 1.28
N ASP A 98 13.79 6.52 1.47
CA ASP A 98 13.85 7.86 2.08
C ASP A 98 14.11 7.80 3.59
N PHE A 99 13.97 6.62 4.20
CA PHE A 99 14.13 6.42 5.64
C PHE A 99 15.45 5.72 5.96
N PRO A 100 16.21 6.19 6.95
CA PRO A 100 17.51 5.61 7.29
C PRO A 100 17.38 4.19 7.88
N ASN A 101 16.22 3.83 8.41
CA ASN A 101 15.89 2.49 8.87
C ASN A 101 14.36 2.27 8.93
N VAL A 102 13.96 1.04 9.22
CA VAL A 102 12.54 0.61 9.29
C VAL A 102 11.78 1.24 10.45
N GLU A 103 12.46 1.56 11.56
CA GLU A 103 11.84 2.21 12.72
C GLU A 103 11.42 3.65 12.37
N ASP A 104 12.26 4.39 11.63
CA ASP A 104 11.94 5.72 11.15
C ASP A 104 10.78 5.72 10.14
N LEU A 105 10.72 4.74 9.24
CA LEU A 105 9.55 4.50 8.40
C LEU A 105 8.30 4.27 9.26
N ALA A 106 8.37 3.37 10.25
CA ALA A 106 7.24 3.07 11.13
C ALA A 106 6.77 4.30 11.93
N ASN A 107 7.70 5.12 12.41
CA ASN A 107 7.40 6.37 13.11
C ASN A 107 6.70 7.39 12.21
N HIS A 108 7.14 7.51 10.95
CA HIS A 108 6.45 8.34 9.96
C HIS A 108 5.02 7.85 9.69
N LEU A 109 4.82 6.53 9.52
CA LEU A 109 3.48 5.97 9.32
C LEU A 109 2.56 6.25 10.52
N LYS A 110 3.06 6.12 11.76
CA LYS A 110 2.29 6.48 12.97
C LYS A 110 1.92 7.96 12.98
N TYR A 111 2.87 8.83 12.69
CA TYR A 111 2.63 10.27 12.57
C TYR A 111 1.52 10.58 11.57
N LEU A 112 1.52 9.93 10.40
CA LEU A 112 0.48 10.13 9.39
C LEU A 112 -0.90 9.62 9.84
N VAL A 113 -0.97 8.50 10.57
CA VAL A 113 -2.24 8.01 11.16
C VAL A 113 -2.81 9.01 12.16
N GLU A 114 -1.94 9.63 12.98
CA GLU A 114 -2.35 10.61 13.99
C GLU A 114 -2.62 12.00 13.39
N ASN A 115 -1.97 12.35 12.28
CA ASN A 115 -2.11 13.63 11.60
C ASN A 115 -2.83 13.49 10.25
N LYS A 116 -4.16 13.57 10.30
CA LYS A 116 -5.03 13.51 9.12
C LYS A 116 -4.67 14.54 8.04
N THR A 117 -4.24 15.75 8.42
CA THR A 117 -3.86 16.77 7.45
C THR A 117 -2.65 16.32 6.65
N ALA A 118 -1.60 15.86 7.32
CA ALA A 118 -0.39 15.35 6.68
C ALA A 118 -0.68 14.10 5.83
N TYR A 119 -1.52 13.18 6.30
CA TYR A 119 -1.95 12.02 5.51
C TYR A 119 -2.64 12.45 4.19
N LEU A 120 -3.54 13.44 4.25
CA LEU A 120 -4.25 13.93 3.08
C LEU A 120 -3.34 14.61 2.05
N GLU A 121 -2.14 15.06 2.43
CA GLU A 121 -1.17 15.62 1.48
C GLU A 121 -0.75 14.60 0.41
N TYR A 122 -0.68 13.31 0.75
CA TYR A 122 -0.40 12.22 -0.19
C TYR A 122 -1.51 11.99 -1.24
N HIS A 123 -2.65 12.66 -1.11
CA HIS A 123 -3.76 12.59 -2.07
C HIS A 123 -3.94 13.86 -2.90
N GLN A 124 -3.14 14.91 -2.69
CA GLN A 124 -3.27 16.19 -3.39
C GLN A 124 -3.16 16.05 -4.92
N TRP A 125 -2.32 15.12 -5.39
CA TRP A 125 -2.12 14.84 -6.81
C TRP A 125 -3.41 14.50 -7.57
N ARG A 126 -4.44 13.98 -6.88
CA ARG A 126 -5.74 13.65 -7.48
C ARG A 126 -6.51 14.87 -7.98
N THR A 127 -6.19 16.05 -7.44
CA THR A 127 -6.82 17.33 -7.79
C THR A 127 -5.91 18.23 -8.61
N MET A 128 -4.69 17.79 -8.92
CA MET A 128 -3.77 18.56 -9.74
C MET A 128 -4.30 18.66 -11.17
N THR A 129 -4.54 19.89 -11.62
CA THR A 129 -4.93 20.20 -13.00
C THR A 129 -3.75 20.58 -13.88
N LYS A 130 -2.57 20.76 -13.28
CA LYS A 130 -1.29 21.01 -13.94
C LYS A 130 -0.26 20.08 -13.34
N TRP A 131 0.38 19.30 -14.20
CA TRP A 131 1.51 18.44 -13.83
C TRP A 131 2.81 19.22 -14.00
N SER A 132 3.82 18.92 -13.19
CA SER A 132 5.17 19.46 -13.40
C SER A 132 5.74 18.98 -14.73
N GLU A 133 6.61 19.78 -15.35
CA GLU A 133 7.38 19.36 -16.52
C GLU A 133 8.10 18.03 -16.21
N GLY A 134 7.92 17.02 -17.07
CA GLY A 134 8.44 15.66 -16.89
C GLY A 134 7.40 14.60 -16.49
N PHE A 135 6.16 14.98 -16.15
CA PHE A 135 5.06 14.02 -15.98
C PHE A 135 4.44 13.69 -17.34
N GLU A 136 5.02 12.73 -18.06
CA GLU A 136 4.38 12.17 -19.27
C GLU A 136 3.30 11.17 -18.85
N ARG A 137 2.07 11.35 -19.34
CA ARG A 137 1.06 10.28 -19.33
C ARG A 137 1.61 9.15 -20.22
N LYS A 138 2.13 8.09 -19.60
CA LYS A 138 2.31 6.79 -20.26
C LYS A 138 0.96 6.09 -20.37
#